data_AF-A0A830C8W3-F1
#
_entry.id   AF-A0A830C8W3-F1
#
_cell.length_a   1.000
_cell.length_b   1.000
_cell.length_c   1.000
_cell.angle_alpha   90.00
_cell.angle_beta   90.00
_cell.angle_gamma   90.00
#
_symmetry.space_group_name_H-M   'P 1'
#
loop_
_entity.id
_entity.type
_entity.pdbx_description
1 polymer ?
#
loop_
_entity_poly.entity_id
_entity_poly.type
_entity_poly.pdbx_seq_one_letter_code
_entity_poly.pdbx_strand_id
1 'polypeptide(L)'
;MTPLSTNSLTSPTGSWCVASQFVSQASLQVALDYACGHSGADCSAIQTGGRCYNPNTVRGHASYAFNSYYQKNPVPTSRNFGGTAVTTSTDPSKIYIAF
;
A
#
# COMPACT_ATOMS: atom_id res chain seq x y z
N MET A 1 -29.19 9.11 8.82
CA MET A 1 -28.75 8.35 7.64
C MET A 1 -27.43 7.69 8.00
N THR A 2 -27.47 6.42 8.36
CA THR A 2 -26.33 5.54 8.69
C THR A 2 -26.71 4.15 8.18
N PRO A 3 -25.78 3.22 7.90
CA PRO A 3 -24.33 3.26 8.08
C PRO A 3 -23.54 2.90 6.80
N LEU A 4 -22.29 3.35 6.65
CA LEU A 4 -21.32 2.64 5.79
C LEU A 4 -20.23 2.07 6.68
N SER A 5 -20.59 0.98 7.37
CA SER A 5 -19.62 -0.04 7.70
C SER A 5 -19.28 -0.77 6.40
N THR A 6 -18.00 -0.81 6.04
CA THR A 6 -17.23 -1.96 5.51
C THR A 6 -16.05 -1.43 4.70
N ASN A 7 -14.89 -1.31 5.36
CA ASN A 7 -13.61 -1.84 4.89
C ASN A 7 -13.34 -1.89 3.37
N SER A 8 -13.44 -0.78 2.66
CA SER A 8 -12.96 -0.72 1.28
C SER A 8 -12.40 0.67 1.01
N LEU A 9 -11.08 0.79 1.06
CA LEU A 9 -10.35 1.90 0.43
C LEU A 9 -10.56 1.81 -1.09
N THR A 10 -11.75 2.17 -1.56
CA THR A 10 -12.00 2.48 -2.97
C THR A 10 -11.16 3.70 -3.32
N SER A 11 -10.07 3.46 -4.04
CA SER A 11 -9.28 4.52 -4.67
C SER A 11 -10.23 5.43 -5.46
N PRO A 12 -10.28 6.74 -5.19
CA PRO A 12 -11.18 7.69 -5.88
C PRO A 12 -11.00 7.75 -7.41
N THR A 13 -10.02 7.06 -7.98
CA THR A 13 -9.67 7.05 -9.41
C THR A 13 -9.62 5.65 -10.05
N GLY A 14 -10.02 4.59 -9.35
CA GLY A 14 -9.96 3.22 -9.89
C GLY A 14 -8.54 2.73 -10.20
N SER A 15 -7.53 3.29 -9.54
CA SER A 15 -6.13 2.88 -9.63
C SER A 15 -5.54 2.69 -8.24
N TRP A 16 -4.91 1.56 -7.98
CA TRP A 16 -4.25 1.21 -6.72
C TRP A 16 -2.75 1.02 -6.97
N CYS A 17 -1.91 1.46 -6.04
CA CYS A 17 -0.49 1.15 -6.05
C CYS A 17 -0.21 0.08 -5.00
N VAL A 18 0.30 -1.07 -5.41
CA VAL A 18 0.53 -2.24 -4.54
C VAL A 18 1.93 -2.77 -4.69
N ALA A 19 2.38 -3.53 -3.69
CA ALA A 19 3.67 -4.20 -3.75
C ALA A 19 3.70 -5.24 -4.88
N SER A 20 4.78 -5.27 -5.65
CA SER A 20 5.01 -6.29 -6.66
C SER A 20 5.22 -7.66 -6.00
N GLN A 21 4.65 -8.70 -6.60
CA GLN A 21 4.88 -10.10 -6.17
C GLN A 21 6.14 -10.72 -6.76
N PHE A 22 6.71 -10.08 -7.78
CA PHE A 22 7.87 -10.59 -8.52
C PHE A 22 9.21 -10.10 -7.95
N VAL A 23 9.17 -9.32 -6.87
CA VAL A 23 10.35 -8.79 -6.19
C VAL A 23 10.61 -9.54 -4.89
N SER A 24 11.88 -9.58 -4.49
CA SER A 24 12.28 -10.21 -3.24
C SER A 24 11.68 -9.47 -2.03
N GLN A 25 11.41 -10.22 -0.96
CA GLN A 25 10.90 -9.63 0.29
C GLN A 25 11.88 -8.61 0.89
N ALA A 26 13.19 -8.81 0.71
CA ALA A 26 14.21 -7.87 1.13
C ALA A 26 14.10 -6.53 0.37
N SER A 27 13.90 -6.57 -0.95
CA SER A 27 13.66 -5.37 -1.76
C SER A 27 12.39 -4.64 -1.32
N LEU A 28 11.32 -5.38 -1.00
CA LEU A 28 10.09 -4.80 -0.48
C LEU A 28 10.27 -4.15 0.89
N GLN A 29 11.07 -4.74 1.76
CA GLN A 29 11.35 -4.18 3.08
C GLN A 29 12.08 -2.83 2.94
N VAL A 30 13.13 -2.78 2.11
CA VAL A 30 13.87 -1.53 1.83
C VAL A 30 12.94 -0.45 1.27
N ALA A 31 12.06 -0.82 0.34
CA ALA A 31 11.10 0.10 -0.25
C ALA A 31 10.03 0.57 0.76
N LEU A 32 9.57 -0.32 1.64
CA LEU A 32 8.67 0.00 2.74
C LEU A 32 9.32 0.97 3.73
N ASP A 33 10.54 0.69 4.16
CA ASP A 33 11.30 1.56 5.07
C ASP A 33 11.50 2.95 4.46
N TYR A 34 11.80 3.01 3.15
CA TYR A 34 11.89 4.27 2.41
C TYR A 34 10.55 5.00 2.28
N ALA A 35 9.45 4.27 2.06
CA ALA A 35 8.11 4.84 1.97
C ALA A 35 7.70 5.51 3.29
N CYS A 36 7.89 4.80 4.39
CA CYS A 36 7.52 5.25 5.73
C CYS A 36 8.45 6.33 6.28
N GLY A 37 9.76 6.24 5.99
CA GLY A 37 10.74 7.19 6.51
C GLY A 37 10.86 8.46 5.67
N HIS A 38 11.04 8.30 4.36
CA HIS A 38 11.47 9.41 3.49
C HIS A 38 10.36 9.92 2.58
N SER A 39 9.46 9.03 2.14
CA SER A 39 8.41 9.38 1.16
C SER A 39 7.18 10.02 1.81
N GLY A 40 7.07 10.01 3.14
CA GLY A 40 5.91 10.56 3.85
C GLY A 40 4.63 9.71 3.66
N ALA A 41 4.78 8.40 3.39
CA ALA A 41 3.66 7.47 3.43
C ALA A 41 3.12 7.36 4.87
N ASP A 42 1.80 7.23 5.01
CA ASP A 42 1.20 7.05 6.33
C ASP A 42 1.31 5.59 6.77
N CYS A 43 2.38 5.26 7.48
CA CYS A 43 2.63 3.90 7.96
C CYS A 43 2.07 3.61 9.35
N SER A 44 1.42 4.60 9.98
CA SER A 44 0.85 4.49 11.33
C SER A 44 -0.09 3.29 11.49
N ALA A 45 -0.85 2.96 10.43
CA ALA A 45 -1.81 1.87 10.45
C ALA A 45 -1.18 0.47 10.33
N ILE A 46 0.04 0.37 9.79
CA ILE A 46 0.76 -0.90 9.57
C ILE A 46 1.88 -1.14 10.58
N GLN A 47 2.18 -0.17 11.44
CA GLN A 47 3.09 -0.34 12.57
C GLN A 47 2.48 -1.26 13.63
N THR A 48 3.32 -1.80 14.52
CA THR A 48 2.90 -2.64 15.63
C THR A 48 1.79 -1.95 16.45
N GLY A 49 0.63 -2.61 16.59
CA GLY A 49 -0.55 -2.04 17.26
C GLY A 49 -1.47 -1.23 16.35
N GLY A 50 -1.13 -1.07 15.07
CA GLY A 50 -1.96 -0.43 14.06
C GLY A 50 -3.09 -1.33 13.55
N ARG A 51 -4.18 -0.70 13.08
CA ARG A 51 -5.38 -1.38 12.57
C ARG A 51 -5.16 -2.31 11.37
N CYS A 52 -4.09 -2.09 10.61
CA CYS A 52 -3.69 -2.85 9.42
C CYS A 52 -2.36 -3.60 9.64
N TYR A 53 -1.94 -3.79 10.89
CA TYR A 53 -0.72 -4.53 11.22
C TYR A 53 -0.83 -6.00 10.80
N ASN A 54 -2.00 -6.61 10.97
CA ASN A 54 -2.23 -8.02 10.63
C ASN A 54 -2.98 -8.19 9.29
N PRO A 55 -2.52 -9.12 8.43
CA PRO A 55 -1.37 -10.02 8.62
C PRO A 55 -0.02 -9.28 8.51
N ASN A 56 0.87 -9.52 9.50
CA ASN A 56 2.20 -8.91 9.58
C ASN A 56 3.12 -9.48 8.49
N THR A 57 2.92 -8.99 7.27
CA THR A 57 3.67 -9.39 6.09
C THR A 57 4.26 -8.14 5.45
N VAL A 58 5.54 -8.20 5.10
CA VAL A 58 6.25 -7.10 4.43
C VAL A 58 5.50 -6.64 3.18
N ARG A 59 4.99 -7.59 2.38
CA ARG A 59 4.23 -7.28 1.16
C ARG A 59 2.92 -6.55 1.45
N GLY A 60 2.26 -6.90 2.55
CA GLY A 60 1.05 -6.26 3.02
C GLY A 60 1.27 -4.82 3.43
N HIS A 61 2.23 -4.64 4.33
CA HIS A 61 2.66 -3.35 4.83
C HIS A 61 3.14 -2.46 3.68
N ALA A 62 3.97 -2.98 2.77
CA ALA A 62 4.42 -2.26 1.58
C ALA A 62 3.24 -1.84 0.69
N SER A 63 2.28 -2.72 0.42
CA SER A 63 1.10 -2.39 -0.39
C SER A 63 0.28 -1.25 0.23
N TYR A 64 0.10 -1.27 1.55
CA TYR A 64 -0.60 -0.19 2.24
C TYR A 64 0.16 1.13 2.16
N ALA A 65 1.46 1.12 2.43
CA ALA A 65 2.31 2.31 2.38
C ALA A 65 2.33 2.92 0.97
N PHE A 66 2.51 2.10 -0.06
CA PHE A 66 2.53 2.53 -1.46
C PHE A 66 1.18 3.09 -1.89
N ASN A 67 0.08 2.42 -1.53
CA ASN A 67 -1.25 2.93 -1.84
C ASN A 67 -1.52 4.26 -1.13
N SER A 68 -1.22 4.35 0.17
CA SER A 68 -1.38 5.57 0.97
C SER A 68 -0.62 6.75 0.36
N TYR A 69 0.63 6.52 -0.06
CA TYR A 69 1.43 7.53 -0.75
C TYR A 69 0.86 7.91 -2.11
N TYR A 70 0.45 6.92 -2.91
CA TYR A 70 -0.10 7.13 -4.25
C TYR A 70 -1.44 7.89 -4.23
N GLN A 71 -2.30 7.66 -3.23
CA GLN A 71 -3.54 8.44 -3.08
C GLN A 71 -3.25 9.92 -2.82
N LYS A 72 -2.19 10.23 -2.06
CA LYS A 72 -1.76 11.60 -1.80
C LYS A 72 -1.02 12.21 -2.98
N ASN A 73 -0.33 11.38 -3.78
CA ASN A 73 0.51 11.79 -4.90
C ASN A 73 0.25 10.89 -6.11
N PRO A 74 -0.82 11.12 -6.90
CA PRO A 74 -1.20 10.28 -8.04
C PRO A 74 -0.34 10.54 -9.28
N VAL A 75 0.96 10.71 -9.11
CA VAL A 75 1.92 10.93 -10.19
C VAL A 75 2.54 9.60 -10.66
N PRO A 76 3.03 9.49 -11.91
CA PRO A 76 3.65 8.24 -12.38
C PRO A 76 4.95 7.89 -11.62
N THR A 77 5.68 8.91 -11.17
CA THR A 77 6.98 8.77 -10.48
C THR A 77 6.82 8.23 -9.05
N SER A 78 5.70 8.50 -8.38
CA SER A 78 5.42 8.02 -7.02
C SER A 78 5.13 6.53 -6.95
N ARG A 79 4.99 5.85 -8.09
CA ARG A 79 4.90 4.39 -8.19
C ARG A 79 6.25 3.71 -8.19
N ASN A 80 7.32 4.46 -8.46
CA ASN A 80 8.64 3.86 -8.61
C ASN A 80 9.36 3.81 -7.26
N PHE A 81 8.91 2.92 -6.38
CA PHE A 81 9.64 2.52 -5.17
C PHE A 81 10.83 1.62 -5.54
N GLY A 82 11.67 2.05 -6.49
CA GLY A 82 12.77 1.24 -7.03
C GLY A 82 12.30 -0.03 -7.76
N GLY A 83 11.13 0.02 -8.43
CA GLY A 83 10.54 -1.12 -9.14
C GLY A 83 9.82 -2.15 -8.25
N THR A 84 9.65 -1.89 -6.96
CA THR A 84 8.98 -2.81 -6.04
C THR A 84 7.47 -2.59 -5.94
N ALA A 85 6.92 -1.59 -6.62
CA ALA A 85 5.49 -1.30 -6.62
C ALA A 85 4.94 -1.28 -8.05
N VAL A 86 3.68 -1.68 -8.18
CA VAL A 86 2.95 -1.74 -9.44
C VAL A 86 1.61 -1.03 -9.27
N THR A 87 1.17 -0.33 -10.31
CA THR A 87 -0.18 0.24 -10.34
C THR A 87 -1.10 -0.66 -11.10
N THR A 88 -2.22 -0.98 -10.47
CA THR A 88 -3.26 -1.82 -11.03
C THR A 88 -4.57 -1.04 -11.02
N SER A 89 -5.35 -1.15 -12.09
CA SER A 89 -6.76 -0.70 -12.11
C SER A 89 -7.73 -1.80 -11.68
N THR A 90 -7.21 -2.95 -11.28
CA THR A 90 -7.96 -4.07 -10.72
C THR A 90 -7.81 -4.06 -9.21
N ASP A 91 -8.94 -4.13 -8.51
CA ASP A 91 -9.01 -4.18 -7.05
C ASP A 91 -8.11 -5.32 -6.50
N PRO A 92 -7.03 -4.98 -5.78
CA PRO A 92 -6.08 -5.96 -5.29
C PRO A 92 -6.50 -6.63 -3.98
N SER A 93 -7.64 -6.27 -3.39
CA SER A 93 -8.17 -6.87 -2.14
C SER A 93 -8.39 -8.38 -2.25
N LYS A 94 -8.57 -8.88 -3.48
CA LYS A 94 -8.68 -10.31 -3.76
C LYS A 94 -7.34 -11.05 -3.86
N ILE A 95 -6.22 -10.34 -3.97
CA ILE A 95 -4.91 -10.93 -4.29
C ILE A 95 -3.92 -10.77 -3.14
N TYR A 96 -3.96 -9.66 -2.40
CA TYR A 96 -2.88 -9.31 -1.47
C TYR A 96 -3.37 -9.11 -0.04
N ILE A 97 -4.15 -8.06 0.27
CA ILE A 97 -4.84 -7.80 1.54
C ILE A 97 -6.00 -6.83 1.23
N ALA A 98 -7.12 -6.91 1.95
CA ALA A 98 -8.16 -5.88 1.88
C ALA A 98 -7.58 -4.53 2.36
N PHE A 99 -7.72 -3.50 1.52
CA PHE A 99 -7.25 -2.13 1.76
C PHE A 99 -8.22 -1.39 2.68
#